data_AF-A0A158QGD6-F1
#
_entry.id   AF-A0A158QGD6-F1
#
_cell.length_a   1.000
_cell.length_b   1.000
_cell.length_c   1.000
_cell.angle_alpha   90.00
_cell.angle_beta   90.00
_cell.angle_gamma   90.00
#
_symmetry.space_group_name_H-M   'P 1'
#
loop_
_entity.id
_entity.type
_entity.pdbx_description
1 polymer ?
#
loop_
_entity_poly.entity_id
_entity_poly.type
_entity_poly.pdbx_seq_one_letter_code
_entity_poly.pdbx_strand_id
1 'polypeptide(L)'
;MCMDPIVGFPPLVRSSWATAQILLEERGVKFVWEDEVEAEEAKTRGKKRLSERSAKIFGFFKSAPRSDHHTKRQPFFVTAGLSSVENF
;
A
#
# COMPACT_ATOMS: atom_id res chain seq x y z
N MET A 1 22.42 25.29 5.45
CA MET A 1 21.56 24.44 4.61
C MET A 1 20.14 24.95 4.76
N CYS A 2 19.46 25.31 3.68
CA CYS A 2 18.14 25.93 3.68
C CYS A 2 17.00 24.94 3.40
N MET A 3 17.15 23.69 3.83
CA MET A 3 16.18 22.60 3.59
C MET A 3 15.69 22.07 4.94
N ASP A 4 14.38 22.04 5.12
CA ASP A 4 13.71 21.43 6.26
C ASP A 4 13.47 19.93 5.99
N PRO A 5 13.69 19.02 6.96
CA PRO A 5 13.53 17.58 6.73
C PRO A 5 12.10 17.14 6.40
N ILE A 6 11.08 17.89 6.83
CA ILE A 6 9.67 17.56 6.67
C ILE A 6 9.09 18.30 5.46
N VAL A 7 9.23 19.62 5.40
CA VAL A 7 8.63 20.44 4.35
C VAL A 7 9.53 20.64 3.13
N GLY A 8 10.81 20.32 3.22
CA GLY A 8 11.75 20.40 2.13
C GLY A 8 12.32 21.80 1.89
N PHE A 9 12.30 22.25 0.63
CA PHE A 9 12.90 23.52 0.23
C PHE A 9 11.92 24.70 0.26
N PRO A 10 12.39 25.94 0.47
CA PRO A 10 11.57 27.13 0.30
C PRO A 10 11.09 27.28 -1.17
N PRO A 11 10.01 28.05 -1.43
CA PRO A 11 9.39 28.18 -2.76
C PRO A 11 10.32 28.70 -3.87
N LEU A 12 11.45 29.30 -3.51
CA LEU A 12 12.47 29.76 -4.46
C LEU A 12 13.13 28.59 -5.21
N VAL A 13 13.20 27.40 -4.60
CA VAL A 13 13.83 26.22 -5.20
C VAL A 13 12.81 25.47 -6.03
N ARG A 14 13.20 25.09 -7.26
CA ARG A 14 12.37 24.27 -8.13
C ARG A 14 12.45 22.82 -7.71
N SER A 15 11.40 22.30 -7.07
CA SER A 15 11.30 20.90 -6.63
C SER A 15 11.40 19.89 -7.77
N SER A 16 11.11 20.29 -9.01
CA SER A 16 11.21 19.46 -10.21
C SER A 16 12.65 19.25 -10.70
N TRP A 17 13.65 19.87 -10.08
CA TRP A 17 15.05 19.60 -10.42
C TRP A 17 15.52 18.30 -9.79
N ALA A 18 16.17 17.45 -10.59
CA ALA A 18 16.72 16.18 -10.12
C ALA A 18 17.62 16.36 -8.89
N THR A 19 18.44 17.42 -8.85
CA THR A 19 19.28 17.72 -7.68
C THR A 19 18.46 18.00 -6.42
N ALA A 20 17.32 18.68 -6.54
CA ALA A 20 16.43 18.91 -5.40
C ALA A 20 15.78 17.60 -4.92
N GLN A 21 15.37 16.73 -5.84
CA GLN A 21 14.82 15.42 -5.51
C GLN A 21 15.84 14.54 -4.78
N ILE A 22 17.07 14.43 -5.32
CA ILE A 22 18.16 13.65 -4.70
C ILE A 22 18.45 14.13 -3.27
N LEU A 23 18.50 15.45 -3.04
CA LEU A 23 18.75 15.99 -1.70
C LEU A 23 17.61 15.70 -0.72
N LEU A 24 16.35 15.69 -1.19
CA LEU A 24 15.19 15.30 -0.37
C LEU A 24 15.20 13.81 -0.05
N GLU A 25 15.59 12.96 -0.99
CA GLU A 25 15.71 11.51 -0.79
C GLU A 25 16.82 11.17 0.21
N GLU A 26 17.96 11.86 0.16
CA GLU A 26 19.11 11.60 1.05
C GLU A 26 18.92 12.15 2.47
N ARG A 27 18.27 13.32 2.61
CA ARG A 27 18.28 14.09 3.87
C ARG A 27 16.88 14.37 4.44
N GLY A 28 15.85 14.26 3.62
CA GLY A 28 14.46 14.44 4.03
C GLY A 28 13.89 13.20 4.70
N VAL A 29 12.74 13.37 5.34
CA VAL A 29 11.94 12.24 5.80
C VAL A 29 11.38 11.52 4.58
N LYS A 30 11.53 10.19 4.54
CA LYS A 30 10.95 9.37 3.48
C LYS A 30 9.43 9.53 3.49
N PHE A 31 8.89 10.01 2.38
CA PHE A 31 7.46 10.05 2.11
C PHE A 31 7.15 9.17 0.90
N VAL A 32 5.89 8.77 0.77
CA VAL A 32 5.41 7.99 -0.37
C VAL A 32 4.09 8.60 -0.79
N TRP A 33 3.96 8.89 -2.09
CA TRP A 33 2.69 9.34 -2.66
C TRP A 33 1.80 8.14 -2.97
N GLU A 34 0.47 8.31 -2.86
CA GLU A 34 -0.50 7.23 -3.13
C GLU A 34 -0.30 6.59 -4.51
N ASP A 35 -0.03 7.42 -5.54
CA ASP A 35 0.23 6.99 -6.91
C ASP A 35 1.45 6.05 -7.05
N GLU A 36 2.46 6.23 -6.20
CA GLU A 36 3.69 5.44 -6.23
C GLU A 36 3.46 4.03 -5.64
N VAL A 37 2.57 3.93 -4.64
CA VAL A 37 2.16 2.65 -4.04
C VAL A 37 1.36 1.82 -5.03
N GLU A 38 0.41 2.43 -5.73
CA GLU A 38 -0.45 1.73 -6.70
C GLU A 38 0.37 1.12 -7.85
N ALA A 39 1.40 1.83 -8.32
CA ALA A 39 2.31 1.36 -9.36
C ALA A 39 3.11 0.10 -8.94
N GLU A 40 3.49 -0.02 -7.66
CA GLU A 40 4.16 -1.20 -7.12
C GLU A 40 3.18 -2.37 -6.90
N GLU A 41 1.97 -2.11 -6.39
CA GLU A 41 0.96 -3.15 -6.21
C GLU A 41 0.52 -3.79 -7.53
N ALA A 42 0.38 -3.01 -8.60
CA ALA A 42 0.01 -3.53 -9.92
C ALA A 42 1.01 -4.58 -10.44
N LYS A 43 2.31 -4.40 -10.17
CA LYS A 43 3.38 -5.34 -10.56
C LYS A 43 3.29 -6.66 -9.81
N THR A 44 2.88 -6.64 -8.54
CA THR A 44 2.78 -7.85 -7.71
C THR A 44 1.54 -8.70 -8.02
N ARG A 45 0.41 -8.07 -8.37
CA ARG A 45 -0.84 -8.77 -8.72
C ARG A 45 -0.72 -9.60 -10.01
N GLY A 46 0.15 -9.22 -10.94
CA GLY A 46 0.42 -9.98 -12.17
C GLY A 46 1.03 -11.37 -11.95
N LYS A 47 1.85 -11.54 -10.90
CA LYS A 47 2.51 -12.82 -10.60
C LYS A 47 1.59 -13.87 -9.96
N LYS A 48 0.55 -13.44 -9.24
CA LYS A 48 -0.35 -14.35 -8.49
C LYS A 48 -1.35 -15.09 -9.39
N ARG A 49 -1.70 -14.52 -10.55
CA ARG A 49 -2.67 -15.10 -11.49
C ARG A 49 -2.15 -16.31 -12.29
N LEU A 50 -0.84 -16.56 -12.32
CA LEU A 50 -0.28 -17.68 -13.09
C LEU A 50 -0.28 -19.01 -12.32
N SER A 51 -0.28 -19.00 -10.98
CA SER A 51 -0.21 -20.22 -10.16
C SER A 51 -1.57 -20.87 -9.86
N GLU A 52 -2.68 -20.18 -10.14
CA GLU A 52 -4.04 -20.62 -9.80
C GLU A 52 -4.72 -21.49 -10.88
N ARG A 53 -4.09 -21.68 -12.05
CA ARG A 53 -4.73 -22.41 -13.18
C ARG A 53 -4.63 -23.93 -13.11
N SER A 54 -4.08 -24.50 -12.04
CA SER A 54 -4.07 -25.95 -11.81
C SER A 54 -5.18 -26.33 -10.82
N ALA A 55 -6.42 -26.45 -11.34
CA ALA A 55 -7.59 -26.84 -10.57
C ALA A 55 -7.47 -28.30 -10.11
N LYS A 56 -6.87 -28.52 -8.94
CA LYS A 56 -6.80 -29.81 -8.27
C LYS A 56 -8.15 -30.10 -7.60
N ILE A 57 -8.79 -31.18 -8.04
CA ILE A 57 -10.17 -31.61 -7.68
C ILE A 57 -10.31 -32.02 -6.19
N PHE A 58 -9.22 -32.04 -5.42
CA PHE A 58 -9.18 -32.40 -3.99
C PHE A 58 -9.88 -31.40 -3.04
N GLY A 59 -10.48 -30.33 -3.53
CA GLY A 59 -11.25 -29.37 -2.72
C GLY A 59 -12.67 -29.83 -2.37
N PHE A 60 -13.22 -30.82 -3.09
CA PHE A 60 -14.63 -31.22 -2.98
C PHE A 60 -15.02 -31.91 -1.67
N PHE A 61 -14.05 -32.44 -0.91
CA PHE A 61 -14.32 -33.19 0.33
C PHE A 61 -13.91 -32.45 1.62
N LYS A 62 -13.61 -31.15 1.54
CA LYS A 62 -13.33 -30.38 2.75
C LYS A 62 -14.65 -29.97 3.39
N SER A 63 -14.90 -30.45 4.61
CA SER A 63 -15.99 -29.92 5.44
C SER A 63 -15.81 -28.41 5.56
N ALA A 64 -16.82 -27.66 5.13
CA ALA A 64 -16.79 -26.21 5.27
C ALA A 64 -16.72 -25.90 6.78
N PRO A 65 -15.66 -25.22 7.28
CA PRO A 65 -15.74 -24.67 8.62
C PRO A 65 -16.93 -23.71 8.62
N ARG A 66 -17.79 -23.80 9.64
CA ARG A 66 -18.89 -22.84 9.85
C ARG A 66 -18.29 -21.45 9.72
N SER A 67 -18.62 -20.74 8.64
CA SER A 67 -18.04 -19.43 8.39
C SER A 67 -18.58 -18.51 9.47
N ASP A 68 -17.71 -18.14 10.39
CA ASP A 68 -18.03 -17.17 11.40
C ASP A 68 -18.25 -15.82 10.69
N HIS A 69 -19.52 -15.39 10.58
CA HIS A 69 -19.90 -14.15 9.90
C HIS A 69 -19.27 -12.91 10.57
N HIS A 70 -18.68 -13.07 11.75
CA HIS A 70 -17.94 -12.04 12.47
C HIS A 70 -16.57 -11.70 11.83
N THR A 71 -16.09 -12.51 10.88
CA THR A 71 -14.78 -12.27 10.22
C THR A 71 -14.83 -11.34 9.01
N LYS A 72 -16.01 -11.09 8.42
CA LYS A 72 -16.16 -10.18 7.28
C LYS A 72 -16.50 -8.77 7.77
N ARG A 73 -15.59 -7.83 7.51
CA ARG A 73 -15.78 -6.40 7.82
C ARG A 73 -17.02 -5.88 7.09
N GLN A 74 -17.89 -5.14 7.79
CA GLN A 74 -19.06 -4.52 7.16
C GLN A 74 -18.61 -3.53 6.08
N PRO A 75 -19.32 -3.43 4.93
CA PRO A 75 -18.93 -2.59 3.80
C PRO A 75 -18.63 -1.14 4.18
N PHE A 76 -19.45 -0.57 5.07
CA PHE A 76 -19.27 0.80 5.57
C PHE A 76 -17.85 1.06 6.09
N PHE A 77 -17.31 0.18 6.94
CA PHE A 77 -15.98 0.37 7.53
C PHE A 77 -14.84 0.19 6.51
N VAL A 78 -15.09 -0.56 5.43
CA VAL A 78 -14.12 -0.72 4.35
C VAL A 78 -14.08 0.55 3.49
N THR A 79 -15.24 1.03 3.04
CA THR A 79 -15.35 2.23 2.20
C THR A 79 -14.88 3.50 2.93
N ALA A 80 -15.11 3.59 4.24
CA ALA A 80 -14.68 4.72 5.06
C ALA A 80 -13.20 4.65 5.51
N GLY A 81 -12.44 3.62 5.13
CA GLY A 81 -11.03 3.48 5.52
C GLY A 81 -10.81 3.25 7.03
N LEU A 82 -11.85 2.86 7.77
CA LEU A 82 -11.77 2.63 9.21
C LEU A 82 -11.09 1.29 9.48
N SER A 83 -10.55 1.08 10.67
CA SER A 83 -10.03 -0.22 11.14
C SER A 83 -10.14 -0.32 12.65
N SER A 84 -10.17 -1.55 13.18
CA SER A 84 -10.12 -1.75 14.64
C SER A 84 -8.70 -1.47 15.12
N VAL A 85 -8.56 -0.67 16.17
CA VAL A 85 -7.27 -0.42 16.82
C VAL A 85 -7.01 -1.56 17.78
N GLU A 86 -6.05 -2.42 17.46
CA GLU A 86 -5.69 -3.57 18.31
C GLU A 86 -4.56 -3.24 19.29
N ASN A 87 -3.73 -2.24 18.98
CA ASN A 87 -2.63 -1.78 19.84
C ASN A 87 -2.47 -0.26 19.73
N PHE A 88 -2.16 0.39 20.86
CA PHE A 88 -1.82 1.82 20.95
C PHE A 88 -0.31 2.00 21.05
#